data_AF-A0A957FRM0-F1
#
_entry.id   AF-A0A957FRM0-F1
#
_cell.length_a   1.000
_cell.length_b   1.000
_cell.length_c   1.000
_cell.angle_alpha   90.00
_cell.angle_beta   90.00
_cell.angle_gamma   90.00
#
_symmetry.space_group_name_H-M   'P 1'
#
loop_
_entity.id
_entity.type
_entity.pdbx_description
1 polymer ?
#
loop_
_entity_poly.entity_id
_entity_poly.type
_entity_poly.pdbx_seq_one_letter_code
_entity_poly.pdbx_strand_id
1 'polypeptide(L)'
;DREIILNKAAEEILGTLITQYQPEKVFLFGSLVTGDVQEWSDLDFAIIKDTSLSFLERSEQVALLCMAPVGVDYLVYTPAEWAEMVANQNPFIVEEVLGKGKLLYERESRAIFPKARARPCATPYPTPSAATPL
;
A
#
# COMPACT_ATOMS: atom_id res chain seq x y z
N ASP A 1 -9.66 -13.01 26.35
CA ASP A 1 -9.05 -13.63 25.15
C ASP A 1 -8.15 -12.64 24.43
N ARG A 2 -6.95 -13.07 24.03
CA ARG A 2 -5.96 -12.22 23.34
C ARG A 2 -6.50 -11.68 22.00
N GLU A 3 -7.26 -12.52 21.29
CA GLU A 3 -7.94 -12.17 20.05
C GLU A 3 -8.86 -10.93 20.19
N ILE A 4 -9.59 -10.81 21.30
CA ILE A 4 -10.47 -9.66 21.55
C ILE A 4 -9.65 -8.37 21.71
N ILE A 5 -8.52 -8.46 22.41
CA ILE A 5 -7.61 -7.32 22.61
C ILE A 5 -7.02 -6.88 21.27
N LEU A 6 -6.56 -7.83 20.45
CA LEU A 6 -5.97 -7.56 19.15
C LEU A 6 -6.98 -6.97 18.16
N ASN A 7 -8.19 -7.51 18.09
CA ASN A 7 -9.25 -6.95 17.25
C ASN A 7 -9.61 -5.52 17.66
N LYS A 8 -9.75 -5.27 18.96
CA LYS A 8 -10.03 -3.92 19.47
C LYS A 8 -8.90 -2.94 19.13
N ALA A 9 -7.65 -3.35 19.34
CA ALA A 9 -6.49 -2.54 18.97
C ALA A 9 -6.46 -2.27 17.46
N ALA A 10 -6.78 -3.26 16.63
CA ALA A 10 -6.83 -3.09 15.18
C ALA A 10 -7.87 -2.05 14.73
N GLU A 11 -9.05 -2.04 15.36
CA GLU A 11 -10.08 -1.03 15.10
C GLU A 11 -9.63 0.40 15.51
N GLU A 12 -9.00 0.54 16.67
CA GLU A 12 -8.46 1.82 17.16
C GLU A 12 -7.34 2.37 16.26
N ILE A 13 -6.43 1.49 15.84
CA ILE A 13 -5.36 1.79 14.88
C ILE A 13 -5.96 2.22 13.54
N LEU A 14 -6.92 1.46 13.01
CA LEU A 14 -7.57 1.77 11.74
C LEU A 14 -8.24 3.15 11.77
N GLY A 15 -8.94 3.49 12.85
CA GLY A 15 -9.54 4.81 13.03
C GLY A 15 -8.49 5.94 13.01
N THR A 16 -7.37 5.74 13.69
CA THR A 16 -6.25 6.70 13.73
C THR A 16 -5.59 6.86 12.35
N LEU A 17 -5.37 5.75 11.66
CA LEU A 17 -4.84 5.75 10.30
C LEU A 17 -5.74 6.52 9.34
N ILE A 18 -7.05 6.24 9.34
CA ILE A 18 -7.99 6.91 8.43
C ILE A 18 -8.05 8.42 8.71
N THR A 19 -8.11 8.82 9.97
CA THR A 19 -8.33 10.23 10.35
C THR A 19 -7.07 11.08 10.27
N GLN A 20 -5.93 10.57 10.77
CA GLN A 20 -4.70 11.35 10.88
C GLN A 20 -3.71 11.04 9.75
N TYR A 21 -3.54 9.75 9.41
CA TYR A 21 -2.58 9.36 8.40
C TYR A 21 -3.11 9.47 6.97
N GLN A 22 -4.43 9.31 6.77
CA GLN A 22 -5.07 9.36 5.46
C GLN A 22 -4.37 8.43 4.43
N PRO A 23 -4.44 7.10 4.58
CA PRO A 23 -3.97 6.13 3.61
C PRO A 23 -4.95 5.95 2.43
N GLU A 24 -4.46 5.41 1.32
CA GLU A 24 -5.30 5.01 0.18
C GLU A 24 -5.94 3.65 0.42
N LYS A 25 -5.17 2.67 0.92
CA LYS A 25 -5.68 1.34 1.31
C LYS A 25 -5.02 0.86 2.59
N VAL A 26 -5.73 0.05 3.35
CA VAL A 26 -5.23 -0.63 4.55
C VAL A 26 -5.66 -2.09 4.52
N PHE A 27 -4.69 -2.97 4.54
CA PHE A 27 -4.85 -4.41 4.67
C PHE A 27 -4.37 -4.85 6.05
N LEU A 28 -5.09 -5.77 6.67
CA LEU A 28 -4.65 -6.50 7.84
C LEU A 28 -4.31 -7.92 7.39
N PHE A 29 -3.15 -8.44 7.77
CA PHE A 29 -2.74 -9.80 7.43
C PHE A 29 -2.10 -10.49 8.64
N GLY A 30 -1.51 -11.67 8.44
CA GLY A 30 -0.77 -12.38 9.47
C GLY A 30 -1.62 -13.29 10.37
N SER A 31 -1.11 -13.52 11.59
CA SER A 31 -1.63 -14.55 12.50
C SER A 31 -3.07 -14.28 12.98
N LEU A 32 -3.46 -13.00 13.09
CA LEU A 32 -4.82 -12.63 13.48
C LEU A 32 -5.86 -13.04 12.43
N VAL A 33 -5.53 -12.93 11.15
CA VAL A 33 -6.47 -13.25 10.07
C VAL A 33 -6.55 -14.76 9.80
N THR A 34 -5.44 -15.46 10.02
CA THR A 34 -5.35 -16.93 9.83
C THR A 34 -5.92 -17.72 11.01
N GLY A 35 -6.20 -17.09 12.14
CA GLY A 35 -6.85 -17.70 13.32
C GLY A 35 -5.88 -18.37 14.29
N ASP A 36 -4.58 -18.39 14.00
CA ASP A 36 -3.52 -18.88 14.89
C ASP A 36 -3.06 -17.77 15.87
N VAL A 37 -4.01 -17.25 16.64
CA VAL A 37 -3.73 -16.20 17.63
C VAL A 37 -3.11 -16.81 18.89
N GLN A 38 -1.82 -16.54 19.10
CA GLN A 38 -1.08 -16.90 20.31
C GLN A 38 -0.97 -15.71 21.26
N GLU A 39 -0.52 -15.95 22.50
CA GLU A 39 -0.35 -14.89 23.51
C GLU A 39 0.59 -13.76 23.05
N TRP A 40 1.54 -14.10 22.18
CA TRP A 40 2.56 -13.21 21.61
C TRP A 40 2.21 -12.72 20.20
N SER A 41 0.98 -12.97 19.72
CA SER A 41 0.60 -12.53 18.38
C SER A 41 0.61 -11.01 18.29
N ASP A 42 1.20 -10.55 17.19
CA ASP A 42 1.28 -9.16 16.77
C ASP A 42 0.25 -8.86 15.68
N LEU A 43 0.03 -7.57 15.41
CA LEU A 43 -0.83 -7.11 14.32
C LEU A 43 0.02 -6.72 13.10
N ASP A 44 -0.29 -7.28 11.94
CA ASP A 44 0.43 -6.95 10.70
C ASP A 44 -0.46 -6.11 9.77
N PHE A 45 -0.04 -4.88 9.48
CA PHE A 45 -0.74 -3.97 8.59
C PHE A 45 0.07 -3.66 7.34
N ALA A 46 -0.56 -3.80 6.17
CA ALA A 46 -0.03 -3.30 4.91
C ALA A 46 -0.83 -2.06 4.50
N ILE A 47 -0.16 -0.92 4.47
CA ILE A 47 -0.76 0.39 4.24
C ILE A 47 -0.26 0.92 2.91
N ILE A 48 -1.16 1.32 2.02
CA ILE A 48 -0.81 1.93 0.75
C ILE A 48 -1.02 3.43 0.86
N LYS A 49 0.03 4.21 0.62
CA LYS A 49 -0.03 5.68 0.63
C LYS A 49 1.08 6.27 -0.23
N ASP A 50 0.73 7.21 -1.09
CA ASP A 50 1.72 8.02 -1.80
C ASP A 50 2.47 8.97 -0.84
N THR A 51 3.79 8.83 -0.79
CA THR A 51 4.70 9.61 0.07
C THR A 51 6.11 9.61 -0.51
N SER A 52 6.88 10.67 -0.22
CA SER A 52 8.29 10.77 -0.60
C SER A 52 9.25 10.26 0.48
N LEU A 53 8.74 9.83 1.63
CA LEU A 53 9.55 9.29 2.73
C LEU A 53 10.07 7.89 2.41
N SER A 54 11.22 7.52 2.97
CA SER A 54 11.76 6.16 2.84
C SER A 54 10.93 5.12 3.59
N PHE A 55 11.16 3.83 3.31
CA PHE A 55 10.39 2.74 3.92
C PHE A 55 10.37 2.73 5.43
N LEU A 56 11.53 2.93 6.05
CA LEU A 56 11.64 2.89 7.49
C LEU A 56 11.00 4.13 8.13
N GLU A 57 11.20 5.32 7.54
CA GLU A 57 10.64 6.57 8.07
C GLU A 57 9.11 6.56 8.08
N ARG A 58 8.47 6.03 7.03
CA ARG A 58 7.00 5.93 6.99
C ARG A 58 6.46 4.92 8.00
N SER A 59 7.12 3.78 8.19
CA SER A 59 6.74 2.79 9.21
C SER A 59 6.89 3.35 10.62
N GLU A 60 8.01 4.03 10.90
CA GLU A 60 8.25 4.71 12.18
C GLU A 60 7.22 5.79 12.45
N GLN A 61 6.90 6.62 11.45
CA GLN A 61 5.87 7.66 11.57
C GLN A 61 4.52 7.07 11.97
N VAL A 62 4.11 5.95 11.35
CA VAL A 62 2.84 5.30 11.69
C VAL A 62 2.89 4.66 13.08
N ALA A 63 4.01 4.04 13.45
CA ALA A 63 4.18 3.45 14.77
C ALA A 63 4.07 4.52 15.88
N LEU A 64 4.73 5.67 15.69
CA LEU A 64 4.65 6.82 16.61
C LEU A 64 3.26 7.47 16.63
N LEU A 65 2.51 7.40 15.53
CA LEU A 65 1.16 7.94 15.45
C LEU A 65 0.15 7.10 16.23
N CYS A 66 0.25 5.77 16.11
CA CYS A 66 -0.75 4.87 16.68
C CYS A 66 -0.45 4.50 18.14
N MET A 67 0.84 4.46 18.54
CA MET A 67 1.29 4.10 19.90
C MET A 67 0.52 2.92 20.52
N ALA A 68 0.35 1.85 19.75
CA ALA A 68 -0.48 0.73 20.16
C ALA A 68 0.12 0.00 21.38
N PRO A 69 -0.70 -0.50 22.32
CA PRO A 69 -0.24 -1.24 23.50
C PRO A 69 0.15 -2.70 23.18
N VAL A 70 0.17 -3.09 21.91
CA VAL A 70 0.51 -4.42 21.40
C VAL A 70 1.61 -4.31 20.35
N GLY A 71 2.31 -5.40 20.05
CA GLY A 71 3.23 -5.43 18.92
C GLY A 71 2.46 -5.25 17.61
N VAL A 72 2.92 -4.30 16.79
CA VAL A 72 2.30 -4.00 15.49
C VAL A 72 3.38 -3.73 14.48
N ASP A 73 3.33 -4.46 13.37
CA ASP A 73 4.19 -4.27 12.21
C ASP A 73 3.44 -3.47 11.15
N TYR A 74 3.90 -2.24 10.91
CA TYR A 74 3.36 -1.36 9.88
C TYR A 74 4.25 -1.41 8.63
N LEU A 75 3.77 -2.07 7.59
CA LEU A 75 4.41 -2.06 6.27
C LEU A 75 3.70 -1.02 5.39
N VAL A 76 4.32 0.13 5.21
CA VAL A 76 3.76 1.18 4.35
C VAL A 76 4.42 1.11 2.98
N TYR A 77 3.62 1.06 1.91
CA TYR A 77 4.08 1.02 0.53
C TYR A 77 3.50 2.20 -0.25
N THR A 78 4.26 2.72 -1.21
CA THR A 78 3.70 3.63 -2.21
C THR A 78 2.85 2.83 -3.21
N PRO A 79 1.87 3.46 -3.88
CA PRO A 79 1.12 2.79 -4.94
C PRO A 79 2.01 2.21 -6.05
N ALA A 80 3.13 2.88 -6.35
CA ALA A 80 4.10 2.42 -7.34
C ALA A 80 4.85 1.16 -6.90
N GLU A 81 5.41 1.15 -5.67
CA GLU A 81 6.08 -0.03 -5.11
C GLU A 81 5.12 -1.21 -5.00
N TRP A 82 3.88 -0.95 -4.54
CA TRP A 82 2.86 -1.98 -4.43
C TRP A 82 2.54 -2.59 -5.80
N ALA A 83 2.29 -1.75 -6.82
CA ALA A 83 1.99 -2.23 -8.16
C ALA A 83 3.15 -3.03 -8.76
N GLU A 84 4.39 -2.61 -8.52
CA GLU A 84 5.58 -3.32 -8.96
C GLU A 84 5.71 -4.69 -8.27
N MET A 85 5.55 -4.75 -6.94
CA MET A 85 5.62 -6.01 -6.19
C MET A 85 4.52 -7.00 -6.60
N VAL A 86 3.32 -6.51 -6.87
CA VAL A 86 2.21 -7.33 -7.41
C VAL A 86 2.53 -7.82 -8.81
N ALA A 87 3.05 -6.95 -9.69
CA ALA A 87 3.41 -7.32 -11.05
C ALA A 87 4.55 -8.36 -11.09
N ASN A 88 5.50 -8.24 -10.16
CA ASN A 88 6.61 -9.19 -9.99
C ASN A 88 6.21 -10.47 -9.25
N GLN A 89 4.92 -10.63 -8.89
CA GLN A 89 4.39 -11.78 -8.15
C GLN A 89 5.18 -12.06 -6.86
N ASN A 90 5.50 -11.01 -6.10
CA ASN A 90 6.20 -11.18 -4.83
C ASN A 90 5.37 -12.11 -3.92
N PRO A 91 5.92 -13.25 -3.48
CA PRO A 91 5.15 -14.27 -2.75
C PRO A 91 4.58 -13.72 -1.45
N PHE A 92 5.28 -12.81 -0.78
CA PHE A 92 4.77 -12.17 0.44
C PHE A 92 3.50 -11.34 0.17
N ILE A 93 3.51 -10.50 -0.87
CA ILE A 93 2.35 -9.66 -1.19
C ILE A 93 1.19 -10.49 -1.73
N VAL A 94 1.47 -11.43 -2.64
CA VAL A 94 0.42 -12.21 -3.32
C VAL A 94 -0.19 -13.26 -2.41
N GLU A 95 0.62 -14.01 -1.66
CA GLU A 95 0.13 -15.12 -0.84
C GLU A 95 -0.31 -14.66 0.55
N GLU A 96 0.49 -13.83 1.23
CA GLU A 96 0.17 -13.40 2.60
C GLU A 96 -0.82 -12.23 2.60
N VAL A 97 -0.49 -11.12 1.94
CA VAL A 97 -1.30 -9.90 2.06
C VAL A 97 -2.59 -9.97 1.23
N LEU A 98 -2.50 -10.37 -0.04
CA LEU A 98 -3.65 -10.47 -0.93
C LEU A 98 -4.40 -11.79 -0.81
N GLY A 99 -3.68 -12.90 -0.57
CA GLY A 99 -4.27 -14.23 -0.49
C GLY A 99 -4.94 -14.51 0.86
N LYS A 100 -4.27 -14.19 1.96
CA LYS A 100 -4.76 -14.44 3.33
C LYS A 100 -5.25 -13.18 4.03
N GLY A 101 -4.72 -12.01 3.67
CA GLY A 101 -5.07 -10.75 4.32
C GLY A 101 -6.48 -10.27 4.00
N LYS A 102 -6.96 -9.36 4.83
CA LYS A 102 -8.27 -8.72 4.75
C LYS A 102 -8.11 -7.23 4.46
N LEU A 103 -8.73 -6.75 3.39
CA LEU A 103 -8.87 -5.32 3.13
C LEU A 103 -9.80 -4.70 4.17
N LEU A 104 -9.27 -3.83 5.03
CA LEU A 104 -10.03 -3.15 6.08
C LEU A 104 -10.55 -1.79 5.63
N TYR A 105 -9.79 -1.10 4.79
CA TYR A 105 -10.16 0.21 4.27
C TYR A 105 -9.62 0.42 2.88
N GLU A 106 -10.46 0.97 2.02
CA GLU A 106 -10.07 1.51 0.73
C GLU A 106 -10.72 2.89 0.61
N ARG A 107 -9.90 3.88 0.31
CA ARG A 107 -10.41 5.19 -0.06
C ARG A 107 -11.08 5.04 -1.41
N GLU A 108 -12.40 5.23 -1.45
CA GLU A 108 -13.10 5.40 -2.72
C GLU A 108 -12.44 6.56 -3.46
N SER A 109 -11.67 6.22 -4.49
CA SER A 109 -11.20 7.21 -5.43
C SER A 109 -12.44 7.76 -6.10
N ARG A 110 -12.85 8.97 -5.71
CA ARG A 110 -13.67 9.84 -6.56
C ARG A 110 -12.82 10.08 -7.80
N ALA A 111 -12.91 9.14 -8.72
CA ALA A 111 -12.27 9.19 -10.01
C ALA A 111 -12.84 10.36 -10.79
N ILE A 112 -12.31 11.57 -10.57
CA ILE A 112 -12.29 12.60 -11.57
C ILE A 112 -11.20 12.15 -12.55
N PHE A 113 -11.51 11.14 -13.38
CA PHE A 113 -10.77 10.95 -14.61
C PHE A 113 -11.27 12.06 -15.55
N PRO A 114 -10.52 13.15 -15.81
CA PRO A 114 -10.69 13.79 -17.10
C PRO A 114 -10.38 12.68 -18.11
N LYS A 115 -11.39 12.27 -18.91
CA LYS A 115 -11.19 11.37 -20.04
C LYS A 115 -9.92 11.83 -20.75
N ALA A 116 -8.92 10.96 -20.80
CA ALA A 116 -7.71 11.20 -21.57
C ALA A 116 -8.15 11.65 -22.98
N ARG A 117 -7.84 12.91 -23.34
CA ARG A 117 -7.88 13.29 -24.76
C ARG A 117 -6.84 12.42 -25.42
N ALA A 118 -7.28 11.64 -26.40
CA ALA A 118 -6.41 10.88 -27.29
C ALA A 118 -5.25 11.77 -27.75
N ARG A 119 -4.02 11.33 -27.50
CA ARG A 119 -2.86 11.84 -28.23
C ARG A 119 -2.95 11.24 -29.63
N PRO A 120 -3.03 12.03 -30.72
CA PRO A 120 -2.67 11.48 -32.02
C PRO A 120 -1.18 11.15 -31.96
N CYS A 121 -0.86 9.88 -32.16
CA CYS A 121 0.48 9.45 -32.50
C CYS A 121 0.88 10.18 -33.81
N ALA A 122 1.81 11.10 -33.72
CA ALA A 122 2.46 11.71 -34.87
C ALA A 122 3.96 11.69 -34.60
N THR A 123 4.62 10.64 -35.06
CA THR A 123 6.06 10.73 -35.31
C THR A 123 6.28 11.44 -36.64
N PRO A 124 7.18 12.41 -36.69
CA PRO A 124 7.97 12.60 -37.89
C PRO A 124 9.44 12.49 -37.50
N TYR A 125 10.07 11.36 -37.81
CA TYR A 125 11.51 11.37 -37.98
C TYR A 125 11.80 12.14 -39.28
N PRO A 126 12.61 13.22 -39.26
CA PRO A 126 13.12 13.79 -40.49
C PRO A 126 14.23 12.88 -41.04
N THR A 127 14.12 12.54 -42.33
CA THR A 127 15.20 11.91 -43.10
C THR A 127 16.42 12.84 -43.16
N PRO A 128 17.65 12.36 -42.93
CA PRO A 128 18.84 13.17 -43.20
C PRO A 128 19.06 13.31 -44.71
N SER A 129 19.16 14.58 -45.10
CA SER A 129 19.59 15.13 -46.38
C SER A 129 20.81 14.42 -46.96
N ALA A 130 20.67 13.88 -48.18
CA ALA A 130 21.79 13.43 -48.99
C ALA A 130 22.39 14.62 -49.75
N ALA A 131 23.71 14.72 -49.66
CA ALA A 131 24.55 15.78 -50.18
C ALA A 131 24.57 15.89 -51.72
N THR A 132 24.65 17.13 -52.20
CA THR A 132 25.23 17.58 -53.49
C THR A 132 26.76 17.39 -53.50
N PRO A 133 27.53 17.71 -54.57
CA PRO A 133 27.31 17.68 -56.03
C PRO A 133 28.43 16.89 -56.78
N LEU A 134 28.27 16.67 -58.09
CA LEU A 134 29.26 16.94 -59.15
C LEU A 134 28.59 16.86 -60.53
#